data_AF-T1RTW3-F1
#
_entry.id   AF-T1RTW3-F1
#
_cell.length_a   1.000
_cell.length_b   1.000
_cell.length_c   1.000
_cell.angle_alpha   90.00
_cell.angle_beta   90.00
_cell.angle_gamma   90.00
#
_symmetry.space_group_name_H-M   'P 1'
#
loop_
_entity.id
_entity.type
_entity.pdbx_description
1 polymer ?
#
loop_
_entity_poly.entity_id
_entity_poly.type
_entity_poly.pdbx_seq_one_letter_code
_entity_poly.pdbx_strand_id
1 'polypeptide(L)' 'QMKETIMNQEKLAKLQAQVRIGGKGTARRKKKVVHRTATADDKKLQFSLKKLGVNNISGIEEVNMFTNQ' A
#
# COMPACT_ATOMS: atom_id res chain seq x y z
N GLN A 1 -12.60 31.00 -36.61
CA GLN A 1 -12.95 31.92 -35.50
C GLN A 1 -12.52 31.26 -34.19
N MET A 2 -11.44 31.74 -33.59
CA MET A 2 -10.97 31.23 -32.30
C MET A 2 -11.95 31.71 -31.23
N LYS A 3 -12.66 30.79 -30.57
CA LYS A 3 -13.44 31.13 -29.38
C LYS A 3 -12.46 31.44 -28.27
N GLU A 4 -12.28 32.71 -27.96
CA GLU A 4 -11.61 33.16 -26.76
C GLU A 4 -12.19 32.41 -25.56
N THR A 5 -11.33 31.70 -24.85
CA THR A 5 -11.66 31.00 -23.61
C THR A 5 -11.75 32.02 -22.48
N ILE A 6 -12.74 32.92 -22.54
CA ILE A 6 -13.11 33.75 -21.40
C ILE A 6 -13.62 32.78 -20.34
N MET A 7 -12.92 32.72 -19.20
CA MET A 7 -13.22 31.79 -18.12
C MET A 7 -14.68 31.92 -17.70
N ASN A 8 -15.48 30.90 -18.00
CA ASN A 8 -16.90 30.89 -17.67
C ASN A 8 -17.08 30.64 -16.17
N GLN A 9 -17.43 31.71 -15.44
CA GLN A 9 -17.57 31.69 -13.98
C GLN A 9 -18.65 30.72 -13.50
N GLU A 10 -19.75 30.56 -14.23
CA GLU A 10 -20.83 29.64 -13.86
C GLU A 10 -20.40 28.17 -13.93
N LYS A 11 -19.65 27.80 -14.98
CA LYS A 11 -19.09 26.45 -15.11
C LYS A 11 -18.06 26.18 -14.02
N LEU A 12 -17.24 27.18 -13.69
CA LEU A 12 -16.26 27.09 -12.61
C LEU A 12 -16.94 26.90 -11.24
N ALA A 13 -18.00 27.66 -10.96
CA ALA A 13 -18.77 27.53 -9.71
C ALA A 13 -19.44 26.15 -9.59
N LYS A 14 -19.99 25.61 -10.69
CA LYS A 14 -20.56 24.25 -10.71
C LYS A 14 -19.51 23.17 -10.46
N LEU A 15 -18.31 23.31 -11.03
CA LEU A 15 -17.18 22.41 -10.78
C LEU A 15 -16.71 22.47 -9.33
N GLN A 16 -16.68 23.66 -8.73
CA GLN A 16 -16.38 23.86 -7.30
C GLN A 16 -17.48 23.32 -6.37
N ALA A 17 -18.73 23.25 -6.79
CA ALA A 17 -19.80 22.63 -6.00
C ALA A 17 -19.79 21.10 -6.07
N GLN A 18 -19.28 20.53 -7.17
CA GLN A 18 -19.27 19.08 -7.42
C GLN A 18 -18.06 18.34 -6.82
N VAL A 19 -17.19 19.01 -6.06
CA VAL A 19 -16.02 18.33 -5.46
C VAL A 19 -16.51 17.29 -4.45
N ARG A 20 -16.22 16.02 -4.74
CA ARG A 20 -16.51 14.84 -3.89
C ARG A 20 -15.63 14.80 -2.63
N ILE A 21 -15.46 15.92 -1.94
CA ILE A 21 -14.63 16.01 -0.74
C ILE A 21 -15.43 15.65 0.52
N GLY A 22 -16.76 15.56 0.41
CA GLY A 22 -17.61 15.27 1.55
C GLY A 22 -17.66 16.49 2.49
N GLY A 23 -18.68 17.33 2.29
CA GLY A 23 -18.93 18.48 3.16
C GLY A 23 -19.37 18.09 4.58
N LYS A 24 -19.60 19.10 5.41
CA LYS A 24 -20.16 18.95 6.77
C LYS A 24 -21.47 18.15 6.71
N GLY A 25 -21.53 17.01 7.38
CA GLY A 25 -22.71 16.11 7.40
C GLY A 25 -22.72 15.02 6.32
N THR A 26 -21.76 14.98 5.41
CA THR A 26 -21.64 13.86 4.46
C THR A 26 -21.09 12.60 5.14
N ALA A 27 -21.56 11.43 4.71
CA ALA A 27 -21.16 10.15 5.27
C ALA A 27 -19.66 9.91 5.01
N ARG A 28 -18.84 10.07 6.05
CA ARG A 28 -17.41 9.75 5.99
C ARG A 28 -17.23 8.24 6.08
N ARG A 29 -16.49 7.66 5.11
CA ARG A 29 -16.11 6.24 5.20
C ARG A 29 -15.36 6.02 6.52
N LYS A 30 -15.81 5.06 7.32
CA LYS A 30 -15.10 4.68 8.55
C LYS A 30 -13.70 4.16 8.17
N LYS A 31 -12.65 4.74 8.75
CA LYS A 31 -11.27 4.25 8.61
C LYS A 31 -11.20 2.88 9.27
N LYS A 32 -10.99 1.82 8.49
CA LYS A 32 -10.60 0.51 9.05
C LYS A 32 -9.16 0.63 9.54
N VAL A 33 -8.99 0.87 10.84
CA VAL A 33 -7.65 0.86 11.44
C VAL A 33 -7.28 -0.60 11.65
N VAL A 34 -6.35 -1.11 10.82
CA VAL A 34 -5.81 -2.46 11.01
C VAL A 34 -4.63 -2.34 11.97
N HIS A 35 -4.80 -2.84 13.19
CA HIS A 35 -3.67 -3.02 14.10
C HIS A 35 -2.92 -4.27 13.69
N ARG A 36 -1.68 -4.09 13.24
CA ARG A 36 -0.75 -5.21 13.06
C ARG A 36 -0.05 -5.44 14.39
N THR A 37 -0.23 -6.63 14.95
CA THR A 37 0.57 -7.08 16.08
C THR A 37 2.03 -7.10 15.67
N ALA A 38 2.93 -6.60 16.53
CA ALA A 38 4.36 -6.74 16.31
C ALA A 38 4.69 -8.23 16.31
N THR A 39 4.98 -8.79 15.14
CA THR A 39 5.56 -10.12 15.05
C THR A 39 7.01 -10.03 15.49
N ALA A 40 7.43 -10.95 16.36
CA ALA A 40 8.84 -11.11 16.70
C ALA A 40 9.66 -11.26 15.41
N ASP A 41 10.88 -10.72 15.40
CA ASP A 41 11.65 -10.58 14.16
C ASP A 41 11.95 -11.93 13.49
N ASP A 42 12.08 -13.01 14.26
CA ASP A 42 12.20 -14.37 13.73
C ASP A 42 11.03 -14.77 12.81
N LYS A 43 9.78 -14.45 13.18
CA LYS A 43 8.61 -14.75 12.32
C LYS A 43 8.61 -13.94 11.03
N LYS A 44 9.15 -12.72 11.04
CA LYS A 44 9.29 -11.89 9.83
C LYS A 44 10.36 -12.45 8.90
N LEU A 45 11.47 -12.92 9.48
CA LEU A 45 12.56 -13.55 8.74
C LEU A 45 12.06 -14.83 8.05
N GLN A 46 11.41 -15.73 8.80
CA GLN A 46 10.82 -16.97 8.26
C GLN A 46 9.80 -16.70 7.14
N PHE A 47 8.94 -15.68 7.29
CA PHE A 47 7.99 -15.30 6.25
C PHE A 47 8.68 -14.78 4.97
N SER A 48 9.75 -14.01 5.13
CA SER A 48 10.52 -13.45 4.02
C SER A 48 11.23 -14.55 3.24
N LEU A 49 11.86 -15.51 3.94
CA LEU A 49 12.49 -16.69 3.34
C LEU A 49 11.47 -17.55 2.58
N LYS A 50 10.30 -17.81 3.17
CA LYS A 50 9.21 -18.55 2.52
C LYS A 50 8.71 -17.85 1.25
N LYS A 51 8.65 -16.51 1.24
CA LYS A 51 8.26 -15.73 0.06
C LYS A 51 9.27 -15.82 -1.08
N LEU A 52 10.56 -15.99 -0.75
CA LEU A 52 11.63 -16.23 -1.71
C LEU A 52 11.68 -17.69 -2.19
N GLY A 53 10.80 -18.56 -1.69
CA GLY A 53 10.77 -19.98 -2.04
C GLY A 53 11.83 -20.83 -1.32
N VAL A 54 12.46 -20.29 -0.28
CA VAL A 54 13.41 -21.06 0.54
C VAL A 54 12.62 -21.99 1.45
N ASN A 55 12.91 -23.29 1.31
CA ASN A 55 12.32 -24.34 2.14
C ASN A 55 13.33 -24.79 3.20
N ASN A 56 12.86 -24.92 4.45
CA ASN A 56 13.69 -25.47 5.51
C ASN A 56 13.88 -26.98 5.29
N ILE A 57 15.12 -27.46 5.38
CA ILE A 57 15.45 -28.88 5.34
C ILE A 57 15.70 -29.33 6.78
N SER A 58 14.82 -30.17 7.33
CA SER A 58 14.94 -30.69 8.70
C SER A 58 15.91 -31.87 8.79
N GLY A 59 16.69 -31.95 9.87
CA GLY A 59 17.51 -33.13 10.17
C GLY A 59 18.92 -33.13 9.55
N ILE A 60 19.45 -31.96 9.18
CA ILE A 60 20.85 -31.83 8.79
C ILE A 60 21.70 -31.68 10.06
N GLU A 61 22.65 -32.59 10.26
CA GLU A 61 23.60 -32.55 11.38
C GLU A 61 24.88 -31.79 11.02
N GLU A 62 25.38 -31.95 9.78
CA GLU A 62 26.63 -31.35 9.32
C GLU A 62 26.49 -30.77 7.90
N VAL A 63 27.16 -29.65 7.63
CA VAL A 63 27.23 -29.00 6.31
C VAL A 63 28.69 -28.72 5.97
N ASN A 64 29.17 -29.30 4.87
CA ASN A 64 30.48 -29.00 4.32
C ASN A 64 30.34 -27.98 3.18
N MET A 65 31.00 -26.82 3.31
CA MET A 65 31.02 -25.77 2.29
C MET A 65 32.41 -25.68 1.68
N PHE A 66 32.50 -25.91 0.38
CA PHE A 66 33.73 -25.65 -0.39
C PHE A 66 33.57 -24.31 -1.10
N THR A 67 34.55 -23.42 -0.93
CA THR A 67 34.64 -22.21 -1.74
C THR A 67 35.70 -22.43 -2.81
N ASN A 68 35.46 -21.92 -4.01
CA ASN A 68 36.43 -22.00 -5.09
C ASN A 68 37.63 -21.13 -4.70
N GLN A 69 38.82 -21.73 -4.75
CA GLN A 69 40.09 -21.07 -4.51
C GLN A 69 40.48 -20.17 -5.69
#